data_AF-A0A3N5W263-F1
#
_entry.id   AF-A0A3N5W263-F1
#
_cell.length_a   1.000
_cell.length_b   1.000
_cell.length_c   1.000
_cell.angle_alpha   90.00
_cell.angle_beta   90.00
_cell.angle_gamma   90.00
#
_symmetry.space_group_name_H-M   'P 1'
#
loop_
_entity.id
_entity.type
_entity.pdbx_description
1 polymer ?
#
loop_
_entity_poly.entity_id
_entity_poly.type
_entity_poly.pdbx_seq_one_letter_code
_entity_poly.pdbx_strand_id
1 'polypeptide(L)'
;MVENNFWGSQRVCVTGGAGFLGSFVVEKLRQRGAECVFVPTVQSYDLVQPDGIKRLLDDACPDLIIHLAAHVGGIGANREHPAEFFYDNLMMGVQLMHQAYERGVEK
;
A
#
# COMPACT_ATOMS: atom_id res chain seq x y z
N MET A 1 17.16 18.83 22.51
CA MET A 1 17.25 18.33 21.13
C MET A 1 15.86 17.85 20.79
N VAL A 2 15.17 18.49 19.85
CA VAL A 2 13.88 17.97 19.36
C VAL A 2 14.24 16.72 18.57
N GLU A 3 13.93 15.55 19.11
CA GLU A 3 14.02 14.32 18.32
C GLU A 3 13.11 14.50 17.11
N ASN A 4 13.72 14.51 15.93
CA ASN A 4 13.03 14.66 14.67
C ASN A 4 12.22 13.37 14.45
N ASN A 5 11.01 13.30 15.02
CA ASN A 5 10.10 12.17 14.83
C ASN A 5 9.49 12.28 13.44
N PHE A 6 10.30 11.94 12.42
CA PHE A 6 9.89 11.91 11.02
C PHE A 6 8.55 11.19 10.84
N TRP A 7 8.33 10.08 11.55
CA TRP A 7 7.12 9.29 11.41
C TRP A 7 5.87 9.94 12.00
N GLY A 8 6.01 10.77 13.04
CA GLY A 8 4.87 11.41 13.71
C GLY A 8 4.15 12.44 12.85
N SER A 9 4.83 13.04 11.87
CA SER A 9 4.25 14.05 10.98
C SER A 9 3.76 13.50 9.64
N GLN A 10 3.93 12.20 9.37
CA GLN A 10 3.65 11.59 8.07
C GLN A 10 2.34 10.81 8.08
N ARG A 11 1.52 10.98 7.04
CA ARG A 11 0.40 10.10 6.72
C ARG A 11 0.92 8.94 5.87
N VAL A 12 1.13 7.80 6.52
CA VAL A 12 1.70 6.61 5.88
C VAL A 12 0.58 5.66 5.46
N CYS A 13 0.44 5.42 4.15
CA CYS A 13 -0.44 4.38 3.63
C CYS A 13 0.33 3.08 3.41
N VAL A 14 -0.12 1.98 4.02
CA VAL A 14 0.50 0.64 3.88
C VAL A 14 -0.48 -0.30 3.18
N THR A 15 -0.45 -0.34 1.85
CA THR A 15 -1.29 -1.30 1.10
C THR A 15 -0.82 -2.72 1.41
N GLY A 16 -1.73 -3.68 1.61
CA GLY A 16 -1.36 -5.02 2.09
C GLY A 16 -0.91 -5.04 3.56
N GLY A 17 -1.06 -3.94 4.29
CA GLY A 17 -0.69 -3.81 5.71
C GLY A 17 -1.42 -4.76 6.67
N ALA A 18 -2.55 -5.33 6.25
CA ALA A 18 -3.26 -6.36 7.01
C ALA A 18 -2.74 -7.79 6.75
N GLY A 19 -1.85 -7.98 5.77
CA GLY A 19 -1.27 -9.27 5.43
C GLY A 19 -0.13 -9.69 6.35
N PHE A 20 0.47 -10.85 6.05
CA PHE A 20 1.54 -11.44 6.88
C PHE A 20 2.69 -10.45 7.14
N LEU A 21 3.41 -10.04 6.09
CA LEU A 21 4.52 -9.07 6.23
C LEU A 21 4.00 -7.67 6.63
N GLY A 22 2.84 -7.28 6.10
CA GLY A 22 2.25 -5.97 6.32
C GLY A 22 1.99 -5.67 7.80
N SER A 23 1.49 -6.66 8.55
CA SER A 23 1.15 -6.47 9.96
C SER A 23 2.39 -6.13 10.81
N PHE A 24 3.52 -6.79 10.56
CA PHE A 24 4.80 -6.46 11.20
C PHE A 24 5.33 -5.07 10.79
N VAL A 25 5.16 -4.68 9.52
CA VAL A 25 5.55 -3.33 9.06
C VAL A 25 4.72 -2.26 9.77
N VAL A 26 3.40 -2.45 9.87
CA VAL A 26 2.50 -1.54 10.57
C VAL A 26 2.85 -1.45 12.07
N GLU A 27 3.11 -2.58 12.72
CA GLU A 27 3.56 -2.62 14.12
C GLU A 27 4.87 -1.83 14.30
N LYS A 28 5.83 -2.04 13.40
CA LYS A 28 7.15 -1.38 13.41
C LYS A 28 7.08 0.11 13.10
N LEU A 29 6.13 0.57 12.30
CA LEU A 29 5.88 1.99 12.07
C LEU A 29 5.34 2.65 13.34
N ARG A 30 4.34 2.03 13.98
CA ARG A 30 3.78 2.51 15.26
C ARG A 30 4.83 2.57 16.37
N GLN A 31 5.69 1.55 16.48
CA GLN A 31 6.82 1.54 17.42
C GLN A 31 7.84 2.67 17.15
N ARG A 32 7.92 3.15 15.91
CA ARG A 32 8.77 4.28 15.52
C ARG A 32 8.09 5.64 15.64
N GLY A 33 6.88 5.70 16.18
CA GLY A 33 6.15 6.94 16.41
C GLY A 33 5.30 7.40 15.22
N ALA A 34 4.96 6.51 14.27
CA ALA A 34 3.98 6.83 13.24
C ALA A 34 2.57 6.92 13.82
N GLU A 35 1.99 8.12 13.81
CA GLU A 35 0.67 8.39 14.37
C GLU A 35 -0.46 8.13 13.36
N CYS A 36 -0.20 8.41 12.08
CA CYS A 36 -1.18 8.30 11.00
C CYS A 36 -0.81 7.15 10.05
N VAL A 37 -1.25 5.92 10.36
CA VAL A 37 -1.08 4.76 9.49
C VAL A 37 -2.43 4.32 8.90
N PHE A 38 -2.58 4.46 7.59
CA PHE A 38 -3.75 4.01 6.83
C PHE A 38 -3.49 2.63 6.22
N VAL A 39 -4.39 1.67 6.48
CA VAL A 39 -4.28 0.29 5.97
C VAL A 39 -5.53 -0.05 5.15
N PRO A 40 -5.47 0.02 3.81
CA PRO A 40 -6.60 -0.34 2.95
C PRO A 40 -6.81 -1.85 2.92
N THR A 41 -8.07 -2.26 2.71
CA THR A 41 -8.45 -3.64 2.41
C THR A 41 -8.90 -3.75 0.96
N VAL A 42 -8.73 -4.92 0.35
CA VAL A 42 -9.15 -5.19 -1.04
C VAL A 42 -10.66 -5.03 -1.24
N GLN A 43 -11.46 -5.31 -0.21
CA GLN A 43 -12.92 -5.14 -0.26
C GLN A 43 -13.33 -3.66 -0.42
N SER A 44 -12.57 -2.76 0.20
CA SER A 44 -12.83 -1.33 0.15
C SER A 44 -12.08 -0.64 -1.00
N TYR A 45 -10.95 -1.19 -1.44
CA TYR A 45 -10.08 -0.60 -2.45
C TYR A 45 -9.45 -1.70 -3.31
N ASP A 46 -10.12 -2.08 -4.39
CA ASP A 46 -9.51 -2.95 -5.40
C ASP A 46 -8.46 -2.14 -6.18
N LEU A 47 -7.19 -2.42 -5.89
CA LEU A 47 -6.07 -1.70 -6.45
C LEU A 47 -5.69 -2.18 -7.85
N VAL A 48 -6.31 -3.23 -8.40
CA VAL A 48 -6.19 -3.56 -9.83
C VAL A 48 -7.03 -2.59 -10.67
N GLN A 49 -8.06 -1.98 -10.08
CA GLN A 49 -8.94 -1.02 -10.73
C GLN A 49 -8.47 0.43 -10.47
N PRO A 50 -8.32 1.27 -11.50
CA PRO A 50 -7.91 2.66 -11.34
C PRO A 50 -8.78 3.46 -10.37
N ASP A 51 -10.09 3.19 -10.34
CA ASP A 51 -11.02 3.89 -9.45
C ASP A 51 -10.83 3.53 -7.98
N GLY A 52 -10.39 2.29 -7.69
CA GLY A 52 -10.02 1.88 -6.34
C GLY A 52 -8.76 2.60 -5.85
N ILE A 53 -7.76 2.79 -6.74
CA ILE A 53 -6.55 3.56 -6.45
C ILE A 53 -6.89 5.03 -6.21
N LYS A 54 -7.69 5.66 -7.08
CA LYS A 54 -8.09 7.06 -6.92
C LYS A 54 -8.79 7.28 -5.58
N ARG A 55 -9.81 6.47 -5.29
CA ARG A 55 -10.53 6.53 -4.01
C ARG A 55 -9.60 6.34 -2.82
N LEU A 56 -8.67 5.38 -2.89
CA LEU A 56 -7.67 5.18 -1.84
C LEU A 56 -6.83 6.44 -1.61
N LEU A 57 -6.30 7.05 -2.68
CA LEU A 57 -5.43 8.21 -2.56
C LEU A 57 -6.18 9.45 -2.09
N ASP A 58 -7.45 9.59 -2.49
CA ASP A 58 -8.31 10.70 -2.08
C ASP A 58 -8.72 10.55 -0.60
N ASP A 59 -9.05 9.34 -0.15
CA ASP A 59 -9.43 9.06 1.25
C ASP A 59 -8.21 9.13 2.20
N ALA A 60 -7.08 8.53 1.80
CA ALA A 60 -5.90 8.41 2.66
C ALA A 60 -5.01 9.66 2.62
N CYS A 61 -5.04 10.42 1.52
CA CYS A 61 -4.16 11.56 1.25
C CYS A 61 -2.71 11.31 1.73
N PRO A 62 -2.03 10.25 1.27
CA PRO A 62 -0.78 9.83 1.87
C PRO A 62 0.38 10.77 1.54
N ASP A 63 1.27 11.00 2.50
CA ASP A 63 2.56 11.64 2.27
C ASP A 63 3.60 10.59 1.82
N LEU A 64 3.43 9.35 2.29
CA LEU A 64 4.27 8.19 1.98
C LEU A 64 3.41 6.95 1.75
N ILE A 65 3.75 6.15 0.73
CA ILE A 65 3.11 4.85 0.47
C ILE A 65 4.14 3.72 0.59
N ILE A 66 3.85 2.74 1.44
CA ILE A 66 4.56 1.46 1.49
C ILE A 66 3.69 0.41 0.82
N HIS A 67 4.05 0.02 -0.41
CA HIS A 67 3.26 -0.89 -1.22
C HIS A 67 3.62 -2.36 -0.97
N LEU A 68 2.79 -3.08 -0.20
CA LEU A 68 2.91 -4.51 0.09
C LEU A 68 1.69 -5.32 -0.39
N ALA A 69 0.72 -4.68 -1.04
CA ALA A 69 -0.43 -5.38 -1.58
C ALA A 69 0.02 -6.22 -2.78
N ALA A 70 -0.49 -7.44 -2.86
CA ALA A 70 -0.25 -8.33 -3.97
C ALA A 70 -1.42 -9.33 -4.07
N HIS A 71 -1.78 -9.69 -5.29
CA HIS A 71 -2.52 -10.94 -5.50
C HIS A 71 -1.53 -12.08 -5.26
N VAL A 72 -1.77 -12.86 -4.21
CA VAL A 72 -0.92 -13.97 -3.79
C VAL A 72 -1.71 -15.27 -3.73
N GLY A 73 -1.03 -16.37 -4.02
CA GLY A 73 -1.53 -17.72 -3.89
C GLY A 73 -0.36 -18.67 -3.57
N GLY A 74 -0.67 -19.92 -3.24
CA GLY A 74 0.37 -20.94 -3.12
C GLY A 74 1.09 -21.17 -4.46
N ILE A 75 2.23 -21.86 -4.41
CA ILE A 75 3.03 -22.18 -5.62
C ILE A 75 2.16 -22.90 -6.68
N GLY A 76 1.22 -23.75 -6.26
CA GLY A 76 0.25 -24.39 -7.16
C GLY A 76 -0.64 -23.38 -7.89
N ALA A 77 -1.34 -22.52 -7.15
CA ALA A 77 -2.22 -21.50 -7.73
C ALA A 77 -1.47 -20.55 -8.69
N ASN A 78 -0.26 -20.14 -8.34
CA ASN A 78 0.56 -19.30 -9.22
C ASN A 78 0.93 -20.03 -10.53
N ARG A 79 1.20 -21.34 -10.48
CA ARG A 79 1.48 -22.15 -11.67
C ARG A 79 0.24 -22.40 -12.53
N GLU A 80 -0.94 -22.47 -11.92
CA GLU A 80 -2.21 -22.66 -12.61
C GLU A 80 -2.69 -21.35 -13.29
N HIS A 81 -2.47 -20.20 -12.65
CA HIS A 81 -2.97 -18.89 -13.11
C HIS A 81 -1.88 -17.81 -13.30
N PRO A 82 -0.72 -18.10 -13.95
CA PRO A 82 0.43 -17.20 -13.93
C PRO A 82 0.17 -15.85 -14.61
N ALA A 83 -0.66 -15.83 -15.67
CA ALA A 83 -1.00 -14.61 -16.39
C ALA A 83 -1.85 -13.65 -15.53
N GLU A 84 -2.77 -14.18 -14.74
CA GLU A 84 -3.63 -13.41 -13.83
C GLU A 84 -2.80 -12.80 -12.70
N PHE A 85 -1.99 -13.63 -12.01
CA PHE A 85 -1.08 -13.15 -10.97
C PHE A 85 -0.12 -12.08 -11.49
N PHE A 86 0.42 -12.24 -12.70
CA PHE A 86 1.30 -11.25 -13.29
C PHE A 86 0.55 -9.95 -13.60
N TYR A 87 -0.60 -10.05 -14.28
CA TYR A 87 -1.41 -8.90 -14.65
C TYR A 87 -1.83 -8.10 -13.42
N ASP A 88 -2.42 -8.75 -12.42
CA ASP A 88 -2.95 -8.06 -11.24
C ASP A 88 -1.85 -7.33 -10.48
N ASN A 89 -0.73 -8.01 -10.20
CA ASN A 89 0.38 -7.41 -9.46
C ASN A 89 1.07 -6.30 -10.27
N LEU A 90 1.21 -6.47 -11.58
CA LEU A 90 1.75 -5.42 -12.45
C LEU A 90 0.83 -4.20 -12.47
N MET A 91 -0.45 -4.39 -12.80
CA MET A 91 -1.41 -3.29 -12.94
C MET A 91 -1.59 -2.55 -11.62
N MET A 92 -1.68 -3.28 -10.51
CA MET A 92 -1.73 -2.70 -9.18
C MET A 92 -0.55 -1.79 -8.89
N GLY A 93 0.67 -2.27 -9.09
CA GLY A 93 1.88 -1.51 -8.78
C GLY A 93 2.10 -0.31 -9.70
N VAL A 94 1.98 -0.51 -11.02
CA VAL A 94 2.29 0.56 -12.00
C VAL A 94 1.28 1.69 -11.95
N GLN A 95 -0.02 1.38 -11.79
CA GLN A 95 -1.06 2.40 -11.72
C GLN A 95 -0.98 3.17 -10.39
N LEU A 96 -0.76 2.48 -9.26
CA LEU A 96 -0.61 3.13 -7.96
C LEU A 96 0.57 4.11 -7.98
N MET A 97 1.71 3.68 -8.52
CA MET A 97 2.90 4.51 -8.64
C MET A 97 2.64 5.76 -9.50
N HIS A 98 1.95 5.61 -10.63
CA HIS A 98 1.63 6.72 -11.51
C HIS A 98 0.65 7.71 -10.85
N GLN A 99 -0.44 7.22 -10.25
CA GLN A 99 -1.43 8.06 -9.58
C GLN A 99 -0.88 8.77 -8.34
N ALA A 100 0.06 8.14 -7.62
CA ALA A 100 0.78 8.75 -6.51
C ALA A 100 1.68 9.89 -6.99
N TYR A 101 2.39 9.70 -8.12
CA TYR A 101 3.16 10.75 -8.77
C TYR A 101 2.29 11.94 -9.18
N GLU A 102 1.13 11.70 -9.80
CA GLU A 102 0.20 12.78 -10.20
C GLU A 102 -0.31 13.61 -9.01
N ARG A 103 -0.36 13.02 -7.81
CA ARG A 103 -0.76 13.68 -6.55
C ARG A 103 0.40 14.24 -5.73
N GLY A 104 1.65 14.09 -6.21
CA GLY A 104 2.83 14.60 -5.52
C GLY A 104 3.20 13.85 -4.24
N VAL A 105 2.84 12.57 -4.11
CA VAL A 105 3.26 11.74 -2.97
C VAL A 105 4.80 11.58 -2.97
N GLU A 106 5.42 11.73 -1.80
CA GLU A 106 6.89 11.68 -1.64
C GLU A 106 7.42 10.24 -1.41
N LYS A 107 8.74 10.10 -1.23
CA LYS A 107 9.47 8.83 -1.08
C LYS A 107 10.15 8.69 0.27
#